data_AF-A0A8X6V9Z4-F1
#
_entry.id   AF-A0A8X6V9Z4-F1
#
_cell.length_a   1.000
_cell.length_b   1.000
_cell.length_c   1.000
_cell.angle_alpha   90.00
_cell.angle_beta   90.00
_cell.angle_gamma   90.00
#
_symmetry.space_group_name_H-M   'P 1'
#
loop_
_entity.id
_entity.type
_entity.pdbx_description
1 polymer ?
#
loop_
_entity_poly.entity_id
_entity_poly.type
_entity_poly.pdbx_seq_one_letter_code
_entity_poly.pdbx_strand_id
1 'polypeptide(L)' 'MVWGAIAYDSRSTLIVMHGTLTGQLYFDNILLPHVGPFLNGLPGAILQQNNVRPHTARVAQDFLCHFQTLPWTARSP' A
#
# COMPACT_ATOMS: atom_id res chain seq x y z
N MET A 1 -15.27 0.68 -0.47
CA MET A 1 -14.02 1.28 0.04
C MET A 1 -13.22 1.77 -1.16
N VAL A 2 -12.46 2.86 -1.03
CA VAL A 2 -11.56 3.34 -2.09
C VAL A 2 -10.13 3.35 -1.53
N TRP A 3 -9.16 2.93 -2.34
CA TRP A 3 -7.74 3.00 -2.03
C TRP A 3 -7.02 3.85 -3.08
N GLY A 4 -5.99 4.59 -2.67
CA GLY A 4 -5.11 5.34 -3.56
C GLY A 4 -3.82 5.74 -2.86
N ALA A 5 -2.80 6.04 -3.66
CA ALA A 5 -1.54 6.61 -3.21
C ALA A 5 -1.28 7.93 -3.93
N ILE A 6 -0.61 8.85 -3.24
CA ILE A 6 -0.15 10.12 -3.77
C ILE A 6 1.32 10.31 -3.40
N ALA A 7 2.06 10.99 -4.27
CA ALA A 7 3.38 11.53 -4.00
C ALA A 7 3.38 13.02 -4.38
N TYR A 8 4.54 13.68 -4.28
CA TYR A 8 4.65 15.12 -4.49
C TYR A 8 4.14 15.58 -5.88
N ASP A 9 4.52 14.87 -6.95
CA ASP A 9 4.24 15.23 -8.34
C ASP A 9 3.45 14.14 -9.09
N SER A 10 2.99 13.10 -8.40
CA SER A 10 2.34 11.94 -9.01
C SER A 10 1.26 11.33 -8.11
N ARG A 11 0.39 10.52 -8.73
CA ARG A 11 -0.69 9.82 -8.03
C ARG A 11 -0.95 8.47 -8.69
N SER A 12 -1.40 7.50 -7.89
CA SER A 12 -1.94 6.26 -8.43
C SER A 12 -3.34 6.48 -8.98
N THR A 13 -3.85 5.49 -9.72
CA THR A 13 -5.29 5.36 -9.94
C THR A 13 -6.00 5.07 -8.61
N LEU A 14 -7.28 5.46 -8.52
CA LEU A 14 -8.13 5.08 -7.39
C LEU A 14 -8.72 3.70 -7.64
N ILE A 15 -8.61 2.84 -6.63
CA ILE A 15 -9.08 1.46 -6.70
C ILE A 15 -10.34 1.34 -5.85
N VAL A 16 -11.45 0.98 -6.50
CA VAL A 16 -12.74 0.77 -5.83
C VAL A 16 -12.84 -0.69 -5.40
N MET A 17 -12.98 -0.91 -4.10
CA MET A 17 -13.16 -2.23 -3.51
C MET A 17 -14.56 -2.40 -2.95
N HIS A 18 -15.17 -3.53 -3.29
CA HIS A 18 -16.45 -3.97 -2.76
C HIS A 18 -16.22 -4.93 -1.58
N GLY A 19 -16.84 -4.65 -0.44
CA GLY A 19 -16.70 -5.46 0.77
C GLY A 19 -15.48 -5.11 1.65
N THR A 20 -15.11 -6.03 2.52
CA THR A 20 -14.04 -5.88 3.52
C THR A 20 -12.69 -6.25 2.94
N LEU A 21 -11.70 -5.37 3.08
CA LEU A 21 -10.34 -5.63 2.64
C LEU A 21 -9.65 -6.63 3.59
N THR A 22 -9.23 -7.78 3.08
CA THR A 22 -8.37 -8.74 3.78
C THR A 22 -6.91 -8.55 3.38
N GLY A 23 -5.97 -9.15 4.11
CA GLY A 23 -4.55 -9.09 3.74
C GLY A 23 -4.28 -9.66 2.33
N GLN A 24 -4.95 -10.77 1.98
CA GLN A 24 -4.82 -11.37 0.65
C GLN A 24 -5.38 -10.47 -0.45
N LEU A 25 -6.58 -9.90 -0.26
CA LEU A 25 -7.17 -8.96 -1.21
C LEU A 25 -6.36 -7.65 -1.31
N TYR A 26 -5.71 -7.23 -0.24
CA TYR A 26 -4.78 -6.10 -0.27
C TYR A 26 -3.56 -6.42 -1.14
N PHE A 27 -3.01 -7.63 -1.02
CA PHE A 27 -1.91 -8.04 -1.87
C PHE A 27 -2.32 -8.16 -3.35
N ASP A 28 -3.34 -8.97 -3.65
CA ASP A 28 -3.73 -9.32 -5.01
C ASP A 28 -4.28 -8.13 -5.80
N ASN A 29 -5.07 -7.27 -5.14
CA ASN A 29 -5.79 -6.20 -5.84
C ASN A 29 -5.16 -4.81 -5.66
N ILE A 30 -4.17 -4.63 -4.76
CA ILE A 30 -3.56 -3.31 -4.50
C ILE A 30 -2.04 -3.38 -4.60
N LEU A 31 -1.40 -4.21 -3.78
CA LEU A 31 0.07 -4.17 -3.68
C LEU A 31 0.74 -4.59 -4.98
N LEU A 32 0.39 -5.78 -5.47
CA LEU A 32 1.02 -6.37 -6.64
C LEU A 32 0.71 -5.59 -7.94
N PRO A 33 -0.56 -5.30 -8.29
CA PRO A 33 -0.88 -4.64 -9.56
C PRO A 33 -0.66 -3.12 -9.57
N HIS A 34 -0.65 -2.45 -8.40
CA HIS A 34 -0.67 -0.97 -8.37
C HIS A 34 0.47 -0.36 -7.55
N VAL A 35 0.68 -0.79 -6.30
CA VAL A 35 1.72 -0.19 -5.44
C VAL A 35 3.11 -0.50 -5.95
N GLY A 36 3.39 -1.77 -6.28
CA GLY A 36 4.70 -2.18 -6.80
C GLY A 36 5.13 -1.38 -8.03
N PRO A 37 4.32 -1.36 -9.11
CA PRO A 37 4.61 -0.56 -10.29
C PRO A 37 4.74 0.94 -10.00
N PHE A 38 3.87 1.49 -9.14
CA PHE A 38 3.92 2.91 -8.78
C PHE A 38 5.22 3.28 -8.05
N LEU A 39 5.65 2.48 -7.07
CA LEU A 39 6.90 2.69 -6.35
C LEU A 39 8.12 2.48 -7.24
N ASN A 40 8.10 1.48 -8.13
CA ASN A 40 9.18 1.27 -9.10
C ASN A 40 9.35 2.45 -10.08
N GLY A 41 8.26 3.17 -10.36
CA GLY A 41 8.28 4.40 -11.17
C GLY A 41 8.77 5.64 -10.42
N LEU A 42 9.00 5.57 -9.11
CA LEU A 42 9.37 6.69 -8.25
C LEU A 42 10.69 6.38 -7.50
N PRO A 43 11.85 6.61 -8.12
CA PRO A 43 13.14 6.34 -7.50
C PRO A 43 13.30 7.03 -6.14
N GLY A 44 13.64 6.25 -5.11
CA GLY A 44 13.82 6.76 -3.74
C GLY A 44 12.52 7.00 -2.97
N ALA A 45 11.36 6.60 -3.50
CA ALA A 45 10.11 6.70 -2.78
C ALA A 45 10.08 5.80 -1.54
N ILE A 46 9.49 6.32 -0.47
CA ILE A 46 9.23 5.60 0.79
C ILE A 46 7.73 5.44 0.93
N LEU A 47 7.25 4.22 1.06
CA LEU A 47 5.83 3.95 1.23
C LEU A 47 5.41 4.21 2.68
N GLN A 48 4.45 5.10 2.86
CA GLN A 48 3.76 5.30 4.13
C GLN A 48 2.36 4.66 4.06
N GLN A 49 2.01 3.87 5.07
CA GLN A 49 0.65 3.36 5.27
C GLN A 49 0.39 3.16 6.76
N ASN A 50 -0.88 3.18 7.16
CA ASN A 50 -1.27 2.95 8.55
C ASN A 50 -1.20 1.45 8.93
N ASN A 51 -1.28 1.16 10.24
CA ASN A 51 -1.12 -0.18 10.80
C ASN A 51 -2.43 -0.99 10.84
N VAL A 52 -3.36 -0.80 9.89
CA VAL A 52 -4.58 -1.63 9.86
C VAL A 52 -4.25 -3.08 9.50
N ARG A 53 -5.04 -4.03 10.01
CA ARG A 53 -4.72 -5.47 9.91
C ARG A 53 -4.37 -5.96 8.49
N PRO A 54 -5.04 -5.53 7.41
CA PRO A 54 -4.64 -5.93 6.05
C PRO A 54 -3.23 -5.48 5.65
N HIS A 55 -2.79 -4.29 6.09
CA HIS A 55 -1.47 -3.74 5.77
C HIS A 55 -0.34 -4.42 6.56
N THR A 56 -0.64 -4.90 7.76
CA THR A 56 0.30 -5.65 8.61
C THR A 56 0.22 -7.17 8.39
N ALA A 57 -0.63 -7.65 7.47
CA ALA A 57 -0.74 -9.07 7.18
C ALA A 57 0.58 -9.61 6.59
N ARG A 58 0.88 -10.88 6.85
CA ARG A 58 2.15 -11.49 6.43
C ARG A 58 2.41 -11.35 4.92
N VAL A 59 1.41 -11.64 4.09
CA VAL A 59 1.50 -11.51 2.63
C VAL A 59 1.80 -10.08 2.17
N ALA A 60 1.30 -9.06 2.89
CA ALA A 60 1.58 -7.67 2.59
C ALA A 60 3.03 -7.31 2.97
N GLN A 61 3.47 -7.74 4.15
CA GLN A 61 4.83 -7.51 4.63
C GLN A 61 5.89 -8.21 3.78
N ASP A 62 5.62 -9.44 3.33
CA ASP A 62 6.51 -10.21 2.47
C ASP A 62 6.67 -9.56 1.08
N PHE A 63 5.64 -8.91 0.56
CA PHE A 63 5.77 -8.11 -0.66
C PHE A 63 6.57 -6.84 -0.41
N LEU A 64 6.24 -6.12 0.67
CA LEU A 64 6.80 -4.80 0.98
C LEU A 64 8.24 -4.84 1.49
N CYS A 65 8.78 -5.99 1.86
CA CYS A 65 10.18 -6.10 2.32
C CYS A 65 11.21 -5.70 1.24
N HIS A 66 10.79 -5.67 -0.04
CA HIS A 66 11.60 -5.21 -1.16
C HIS A 66 11.56 -3.69 -1.37
N PHE A 67 10.71 -2.97 -0.63
CA PHE A 67 10.53 -1.53 -0.73
C PHE A 67 10.87 -0.83 0.59
N GLN A 68 11.24 0.45 0.51
CA GLN A 68 11.38 1.27 1.72
C GLN A 68 9.99 1.62 2.26
N THR A 69 9.77 1.37 3.55
CA THR A 69 8.52 1.69 4.24
C THR A 69 8.78 2.60 5.43
N LEU A 70 7.89 3.58 5.65
CA LEU A 70 7.97 4.47 6.80
C LEU A 70 7.26 3.83 8.01
N PRO A 71 7.93 3.70 9.17
CA PRO A 71 7.26 3.26 10.39
C PRO A 71 6.12 4.22 10.74
N TRP A 72 4.95 3.67 11.04
CA TRP A 72 3.78 4.45 11.41
C TRP A 72 3.34 4.15 12.83
N THR A 73 3.02 5.18 13.61
CA THR A 73 2.57 5.00 14.99
C THR A 73 1.07 4.73 15.06
N ALA A 74 0.65 3.94 16.05
CA ALA A 74 -0.76 3.63 16.23
C ALA A 74 -1.56 4.88 16.65
N ARG A 75 -2.78 5.02 16.13
CA ARG A 75 -3.69 6.15 16.39
C ARG A 75 -3.18 7.51 15.90
N SER A 76 -2.36 7.51 14.86
CA SER A 76 -1.92 8.70 14.13
C SER A 76 -2.58 8.66 12.74
N PRO A 77 -3.68 9.38 12.50
CA PRO A 77 -4.31 9.42 11.17
C PRO A 77 -3.47 10.15 10.13
#